data_AF-T1B5U2-F1
#
_entry.id   AF-T1B5U2-F1
#
_cell.length_a   1.000
_cell.length_b   1.000
_cell.length_c   1.000
_cell.angle_alpha   90.00
_cell.angle_beta   90.00
_cell.angle_gamma   90.00
#
_symmetry.space_group_name_H-M   'P 1'
#
loop_
_entity.id
_entity.type
_entity.pdbx_description
1 polymer ?
#
loop_
_entity_poly.entity_id
_entity_poly.type
_entity_poly.pdbx_seq_one_letter_code
_entity_poly.pdbx_strand_id
1 'polypeptide(L)' 'IGAQLTCVFVDTGLLRQGEGDQVMATMAEHMGVHVIRIDAAPRFFSALAGISDPEAKRKAIGRLFVEVFEEEASKLQD' A
#
# COMPACT_ATOMS: atom_id res chain seq x y z
N ILE A 1 -21.69 -6.99 4.51
CA ILE A 1 -20.30 -6.53 4.27
C ILE A 1 -20.40 -5.16 3.62
N GLY A 2 -20.91 -4.18 4.40
CA GLY A 2 -21.22 -2.82 3.94
C GLY A 2 -20.20 -1.81 4.50
N ALA A 3 -20.65 -0.67 5.01
CA ALA A 3 -19.86 0.45 5.55
C ALA A 3 -18.78 0.12 6.63
N GLN A 4 -18.66 -1.14 7.05
CA GLN A 4 -17.64 -1.64 7.97
C GLN A 4 -16.36 -2.11 7.24
N LEU A 5 -16.36 -2.13 5.90
CA LEU A 5 -15.19 -2.52 5.11
C LEU A 5 -14.38 -1.27 4.73
N THR A 6 -13.21 -1.12 5.35
CA THR A 6 -12.20 -0.15 4.95
C THR A 6 -11.11 -0.86 4.14
N CYS A 7 -10.90 -0.39 2.92
CA CYS A 7 -9.87 -0.93 2.03
C CYS A 7 -8.61 -0.07 2.16
N VAL A 8 -7.50 -0.69 2.53
CA VAL A 8 -6.21 -0.02 2.68
C VAL A 8 -5.38 -0.28 1.42
N PHE A 9 -5.00 0.79 0.72
CA PHE A 9 -4.17 0.73 -0.48
C PHE A 9 -2.81 1.37 -0.20
N VAL A 10 -1.76 0.55 -0.16
CA VAL A 10 -0.38 1.00 0.09
C VAL A 10 0.32 1.29 -1.24
N ASP A 11 0.53 2.56 -1.54
CA ASP A 11 1.32 2.99 -2.69
C ASP A 11 2.81 2.88 -2.36
N THR A 12 3.44 1.84 -2.90
CA THR A 12 4.85 1.54 -2.67
C THR A 12 5.81 2.37 -3.52
N GLY A 13 5.29 3.11 -4.51
CA GLY A 13 6.11 3.73 -5.56
C GLY A 13 6.71 2.75 -6.58
N LEU A 14 6.42 1.45 -6.45
CA LEU A 14 6.90 0.38 -7.34
C LEU A 14 5.82 -0.16 -8.28
N LEU A 15 4.64 0.50 -8.30
CA LEU A 15 3.52 0.16 -9.17
C LEU A 15 3.79 0.64 -10.61
N ARG A 16 2.98 0.16 -11.55
CA ARG A 16 3.03 0.67 -12.93
C ARG A 16 2.52 2.10 -12.99
N GLN A 17 2.93 2.81 -14.02
CA GLN A 17 2.49 4.18 -14.27
C GLN A 17 0.95 4.25 -14.34
N GLY A 18 0.36 5.13 -13.52
CA GLY A 18 -1.08 5.35 -13.45
C GLY A 18 -1.88 4.25 -12.74
N GLU A 19 -1.24 3.18 -12.28
CA GLU A 19 -1.92 2.04 -11.66
C GLU A 19 -2.61 2.41 -10.35
N GLY A 20 -1.95 3.22 -9.51
CA GLY A 20 -2.56 3.70 -8.27
C GLY A 20 -3.88 4.43 -8.51
N ASP A 21 -3.91 5.34 -9.49
CA ASP A 21 -5.11 6.12 -9.81
C ASP A 21 -6.22 5.23 -10.41
N GLN A 22 -5.85 4.28 -11.26
CA GLN A 22 -6.79 3.32 -11.84
C GLN A 22 -7.44 2.43 -10.77
N VAL A 23 -6.67 1.97 -9.78
CA VAL A 23 -7.19 1.18 -8.66
C VAL A 23 -8.14 2.01 -7.82
N MET A 24 -7.76 3.25 -7.48
CA MET A 24 -8.63 4.16 -6.72
C MET A 24 -9.94 4.46 -7.44
N ALA A 25 -9.90 4.69 -8.76
CA ALA A 25 -11.09 4.90 -9.57
C ALA A 25 -12.00 3.67 -9.57
N THR A 26 -11.44 2.49 -9.82
CA THR A 26 -12.19 1.21 -9.84
C THR A 26 -12.88 0.94 -8.50
N MET A 27 -12.17 1.16 -7.38
CA MET A 27 -12.70 0.89 -6.06
C MET A 27 -13.80 1.90 -5.65
N ALA A 28 -13.61 3.18 -5.99
CA ALA A 28 -14.60 4.22 -5.73
C ALA A 28 -15.88 4.04 -6.56
N GLU A 29 -15.74 3.66 -7.82
CA GLU A 29 -16.84 3.59 -8.79
C GLU A 29 -17.72 2.33 -8.62
N HIS A 30 -17.11 1.19 -8.25
CA HIS A 30 -17.82 -0.10 -8.26
C HIS A 30 -18.17 -0.66 -6.90
N MET A 31 -17.46 -0.28 -5.83
CA MET A 31 -17.55 -1.02 -4.56
C MET A 31 -18.15 -0.20 -3.42
N GLY A 32 -18.31 1.12 -3.55
CA GLY A 32 -18.89 1.98 -2.50
C GLY A 32 -18.18 1.85 -1.14
N VAL A 33 -16.93 1.39 -1.16
CA VAL A 33 -16.09 1.12 0.00
C VAL A 33 -15.24 2.33 0.33
N HIS A 34 -14.98 2.52 1.62
CA HIS A 34 -14.03 3.53 2.07
C HIS A 34 -12.61 3.05 1.73
N VAL A 35 -11.91 3.76 0.86
CA VAL A 35 -10.53 3.42 0.46
C VAL A 35 -9.57 4.46 0.98
N ILE A 36 -8.54 4.01 1.68
CA ILE A 36 -7.47 4.85 2.20
C ILE A 36 -6.21 4.55 1.39
N ARG A 37 -5.74 5.56 0.65
CA ARG A 37 -4.47 5.50 -0.07
C ARG A 37 -3.36 6.03 0.84
N ILE A 38 -2.33 5.22 1.05
CA ILE A 38 -1.14 5.57 1.82
C ILE A 38 0.03 5.72 0.86
N ASP A 39 0.64 6.90 0.85
CA ASP A 39 1.92 7.11 0.16
C ASP A 39 3.07 6.59 1.03
N ALA A 40 3.61 5.44 0.66
CA ALA A 40 4.77 4.83 1.30
C ALA A 40 6.03 4.85 0.41
N ALA A 41 5.97 5.45 -0.77
CA ALA A 41 7.06 5.42 -1.74
C ALA A 41 8.42 5.84 -1.16
N PRO A 42 8.53 6.93 -0.36
CA PRO A 42 9.79 7.32 0.26
C PRO A 42 10.39 6.24 1.19
N ARG A 43 9.53 5.51 1.92
CA ARG A 43 9.96 4.43 2.82
C ARG A 43 10.51 3.25 2.03
N PHE A 44 9.83 2.85 0.95
CA PHE A 44 10.27 1.76 0.08
C PHE A 44 11.58 2.09 -0.63
N PHE A 45 11.73 3.28 -1.20
CA PHE A 45 12.97 3.70 -1.84
C PHE A 45 14.13 3.76 -0.84
N SER A 46 13.90 4.28 0.37
CA SER A 46 14.92 4.32 1.41
C SER A 46 15.34 2.92 1.86
N ALA A 47 14.38 2.00 2.05
CA ALA A 47 14.65 0.63 2.46
C ALA A 47 15.36 -0.21 1.40
N LEU A 48 15.21 0.15 0.12
CA LEU A 48 15.84 -0.55 -1.01
C LEU A 48 17.19 0.04 -1.43
N ALA A 49 17.56 1.20 -0.88
CA ALA A 49 18.81 1.88 -1.21
C ALA A 49 20.01 0.95 -0.94
N GLY A 50 20.83 0.73 -1.97
CA GLY A 50 22.03 -0.11 -1.88
C GLY A 50 21.79 -1.63 -1.85
N ILE A 51 20.53 -2.11 -1.91
CA ILE A 51 20.25 -3.55 -1.98
C ILE A 51 20.31 -4.02 -3.44
N SER A 52 21.28 -4.87 -3.76
CA SER A 52 21.42 -5.49 -5.09
C SER A 52 20.88 -6.92 -5.16
N ASP A 53 20.92 -7.66 -4.05
CA ASP A 53 20.47 -9.07 -4.01
C ASP A 53 18.94 -9.17 -4.20
N PRO A 54 18.46 -9.95 -5.20
CA PRO A 54 17.03 -10.04 -5.50
C PRO A 54 16.17 -10.55 -4.34
N GLU A 55 16.65 -11.55 -3.58
CA GLU A 55 15.90 -12.10 -2.45
C GLU A 55 15.86 -11.12 -1.28
N ALA A 56 16.97 -10.43 -1.00
CA ALA A 56 17.01 -9.36 -0.02
C ALA A 56 16.03 -8.23 -0.35
N LYS A 57 15.92 -7.84 -1.64
CA LYS A 57 14.92 -6.85 -2.09
C LYS A 57 13.50 -7.34 -1.82
N ARG A 58 13.18 -8.59 -2.19
CA ARG A 58 11.84 -9.18 -1.95
C ARG A 58 11.50 -9.20 -0.46
N LYS A 59 12.45 -9.63 0.38
CA LYS A 59 12.27 -9.69 1.83
C LYS A 59 12.07 -8.29 2.44
N ALA A 60 12.83 -7.29 1.97
CA ALA A 60 12.70 -5.91 2.42
C ALA A 60 11.33 -5.32 2.05
N ILE A 61 10.89 -5.50 0.81
CA ILE A 61 9.57 -5.03 0.32
C ILE A 61 8.44 -5.69 1.12
N GLY A 62 8.46 -7.02 1.26
CA GLY A 62 7.41 -7.76 1.96
C GLY A 62 7.29 -7.37 3.43
N ARG A 63 8.44 -7.26 4.12
CA ARG A 63 8.47 -6.80 5.52
C ARG A 63 7.89 -5.38 5.66
N LEU A 64 8.37 -4.45 4.84
CA LEU A 64 7.95 -3.06 4.93
C LEU A 64 6.46 -2.88 4.58
N PHE A 65 5.94 -3.67 3.65
CA PHE A 65 4.52 -3.67 3.32
C PHE A 65 3.65 -4.04 4.53
N VAL A 66 4.01 -5.11 5.24
CA VAL A 66 3.28 -5.52 6.47
C VAL A 66 3.38 -4.45 7.54
N GLU A 67 4.57 -3.89 7.77
CA GLU A 67 4.78 -2.80 8.75
C GLU A 67 3.91 -1.57 8.46
N VAL A 68 3.89 -1.11 7.21
CA VAL A 68 3.03 0.04 6.80
C VAL A 68 1.56 -0.32 6.94
N PHE A 69 1.16 -1.51 6.49
CA PHE A 69 -0.23 -1.92 6.56
C PHE A 69 -0.73 -2.03 8.00
N GLU A 70 0.04 -2.67 8.90
CA GLU A 70 -0.31 -2.79 10.32
C GLU A 70 -0.37 -1.42 11.02
N GLU A 71 0.59 -0.53 10.73
CA GLU A 71 0.59 0.83 11.25
C GLU A 71 -0.70 1.56 10.88
N GLU A 72 -1.12 1.47 9.62
CA GLU A 72 -2.33 2.16 9.12
C GLU A 72 -3.61 1.48 9.60
N ALA A 73 -3.65 0.15 9.63
CA ALA A 73 -4.78 -0.60 10.18
C ALA A 73 -5.00 -0.30 11.67
N SER A 74 -3.92 -0.08 12.44
CA SER A 74 -4.02 0.26 13.86
C SER A 74 -4.63 1.64 14.11
N LYS A 75 -4.59 2.55 13.12
CA LYS A 75 -5.21 3.88 13.19
C LYS A 75 -6.72 3.85 12.95
N LEU A 76 -7.24 2.77 12.35
CA LEU A 76 -8.64 2.58 12.00
C LEU A 76 -9.48 1.98 13.15
N GLN A 77 -9.05 2.18 14.40
CA GLN A 77 -9.81 1.74 15.57
C GLN A 77 -11.10 2.57 15.72
N ASP A 78 -12.21 1.99 15.23
CA ASP A 78 -13.59 2.24 15.66
C ASP A 78 -14.09 1.07 16.51
#